data_AF-A0AAN9UP66-F1
#
_entry.id   AF-A0AAN9UP66-F1
#
_cell.length_a   1.000
_cell.length_b   1.000
_cell.length_c   1.000
_cell.angle_alpha   90.00
_cell.angle_beta   90.00
_cell.angle_gamma   90.00
#
_symmetry.space_group_name_H-M   'P 1'
#
loop_
_entity.id
_entity.type
_entity.pdbx_description
1 polymer ?
#
loop_
_entity_poly.entity_id
_entity_poly.type
_entity_poly.pdbx_seq_one_letter_code
_entity_poly.pdbx_strand_id
1 'polypeptide(L)'
;MRTLVAQAWEAKTSSATMTGSSSSALPEIRPLTPQSGTTSFQDWASLFTVCLTPLAVHLLAGAPSPSCLEQEEGGPPHHHDHDPRHPRHARPRWHDSLCHYNPTSIMWRYAAIADRRARARDWSALDMAAANALFWAAGRGWDGSVAMGARSRAHCRRAPSHPRVELFSVEMIKTIVVALQGCQAIACMFVPMRSVSLETVFFPLSIFGLARLLPALWLTAEFDFAPLPLPDDLPPQAFAGEAALRCRKNSIDSLIEPVGIEDHYYGQQPAEEDGRFRPTSFWGSRALRSLFCLLILLLLVKGAMNVSPMGTPFTSTTSFAIGVFYNFLLAASLVILGYHFVRNSADSTIIPCISSLWYKCYTVLVMTAMVLLIVLAAIETRKTPCGLYTTFPGYMGDSICMLDYPVVVPVEPRGVDYMVWGYGQFGIATNLTLGTAQADLKLGEGEFLVDEFTGTCLGHFTKQRRIHASTLEVITSA
;
A
#
# COMPACT_ATOMS: atom_id res chain seq x y z
N MET A 1 48.46 -5.27 -37.73
CA MET A 1 47.21 -6.01 -37.42
C MET A 1 47.41 -7.19 -36.47
N ARG A 2 48.43 -8.06 -36.63
CA ARG A 2 48.72 -9.14 -35.67
C ARG A 2 49.21 -8.69 -34.28
N THR A 3 49.83 -7.52 -34.18
CA THR A 3 50.28 -6.93 -32.90
C THR A 3 49.17 -6.26 -32.08
N LEU A 4 48.09 -5.79 -32.73
CA LEU A 4 46.93 -5.18 -32.04
C LEU A 4 45.98 -6.23 -31.45
N VAL A 5 45.94 -7.44 -32.01
CA VAL A 5 45.13 -8.55 -31.49
C VAL A 5 45.78 -9.20 -30.25
N ALA A 6 47.12 -9.20 -30.16
CA ALA A 6 47.84 -9.71 -28.99
C ALA A 6 47.65 -8.81 -27.74
N GLN A 7 47.68 -7.48 -27.92
CA GLN A 7 47.43 -6.54 -26.82
C GLN A 7 45.97 -6.54 -26.35
N ALA A 8 45.01 -6.78 -27.25
CA ALA A 8 43.59 -6.94 -26.88
C ALA A 8 43.32 -8.25 -26.13
N TRP A 9 44.14 -9.29 -26.34
CA TRP A 9 44.04 -10.54 -25.60
C TRP A 9 44.68 -10.44 -24.21
N GLU A 10 45.85 -9.82 -24.09
CA GLU A 10 46.52 -9.63 -22.80
C GLU A 10 45.76 -8.68 -21.85
N ALA A 11 45.11 -7.63 -22.37
CA ALA A 11 44.23 -6.76 -21.60
C ALA A 11 42.94 -7.47 -21.11
N LYS A 12 42.52 -8.54 -21.80
CA LYS A 12 41.35 -9.33 -21.42
C LYS A 12 41.69 -10.41 -20.40
N THR A 13 42.92 -10.95 -20.41
CA THR A 13 43.40 -11.92 -19.42
C THR A 13 43.89 -11.30 -18.11
N SER A 14 44.38 -10.05 -18.12
CA SER A 14 44.76 -9.34 -16.89
C SER A 14 43.57 -8.77 -16.10
N SER A 15 42.39 -8.66 -16.72
CA SER A 15 41.13 -8.33 -16.04
C SER A 15 40.44 -9.56 -15.41
N ALA A 16 40.93 -10.78 -15.67
CA ALA A 16 40.32 -12.03 -15.18
C ALA A 16 40.89 -12.53 -13.83
N THR A 17 41.87 -11.83 -13.24
CA THR A 17 42.58 -12.26 -12.01
C THR A 17 42.33 -11.35 -10.80
N MET A 18 41.24 -10.57 -10.80
CA MET A 18 40.60 -10.07 -9.58
C MET A 18 39.25 -10.77 -9.38
N THR A 19 39.24 -12.10 -9.39
CA THR A 19 38.23 -12.88 -8.67
C THR A 19 38.53 -12.80 -7.17
N GLY A 20 38.55 -11.57 -6.63
CA GLY A 20 38.39 -11.37 -5.20
C GLY A 20 37.10 -12.07 -4.83
N SER A 21 37.18 -12.99 -3.88
CA SER A 21 36.05 -13.76 -3.38
C SER A 21 34.87 -12.81 -3.20
N SER A 22 33.90 -12.88 -4.10
CA SER A 22 32.61 -12.22 -3.99
C SER A 22 31.84 -12.97 -2.91
N SER A 23 32.33 -12.91 -1.68
CA SER A 23 31.51 -13.13 -0.52
C SER A 23 30.32 -12.20 -0.72
N SER A 24 29.15 -12.80 -0.91
CA SER A 24 27.85 -12.16 -0.97
C SER A 24 27.62 -11.45 0.36
N ALA A 25 28.35 -10.37 0.58
CA ALA A 25 28.26 -9.56 1.77
C ALA A 25 26.91 -8.89 1.72
N LEU A 26 26.13 -9.09 2.78
CA LEU A 26 24.90 -8.35 3.02
C LEU A 26 25.22 -6.84 2.92
N PRO A 27 24.26 -6.02 2.42
CA PRO A 27 24.49 -4.59 2.31
C PRO A 27 24.84 -4.03 3.69
N GLU A 28 25.78 -3.09 3.76
CA GLU A 28 26.09 -2.41 5.02
C GLU A 28 24.89 -1.53 5.39
N ILE A 29 24.14 -1.97 6.40
CA ILE A 29 23.02 -1.21 6.95
C ILE A 29 23.61 -0.11 7.83
N ARG A 30 23.46 1.14 7.41
CA ARG A 30 23.93 2.29 8.19
C ARG A 30 23.07 2.45 9.45
N PRO A 31 23.68 2.77 10.60
CA PRO A 31 22.92 3.01 11.82
C PRO A 31 21.95 4.18 11.64
N LEU A 32 20.86 4.16 12.41
CA LEU A 32 19.85 5.22 12.43
C LEU A 32 20.51 6.58 12.72
N THR A 33 20.50 7.49 11.76
CA THR A 33 21.03 8.85 11.92
C THR A 33 19.88 9.85 12.01
N PRO A 34 19.66 10.51 13.16
CA PRO A 34 18.65 11.55 13.28
C PRO A 34 19.06 12.79 12.47
N GLN A 35 18.26 13.15 11.46
CA GLN A 35 18.56 14.26 10.53
C GLN A 35 17.37 15.20 10.29
N SER A 36 16.30 15.03 11.04
CA SER A 36 15.03 15.76 10.90
C SER A 36 15.08 17.24 11.31
N GLY A 37 16.15 17.67 11.99
CA GLY A 37 16.22 18.97 12.67
C GLY A 37 16.14 20.22 11.79
N THR A 38 16.41 20.10 10.49
CA THR A 38 16.41 21.24 9.55
C THR A 38 15.10 21.39 8.75
N THR A 39 14.12 20.52 8.97
CA THR A 39 12.88 20.49 8.20
C THR A 39 11.84 21.41 8.82
N SER A 40 11.30 22.35 8.04
CA SER A 40 10.29 23.30 8.52
C SER A 40 8.96 22.63 8.86
N PHE A 41 8.10 23.27 9.67
CA PHE A 41 6.77 22.74 9.96
C PHE A 41 5.91 22.56 8.70
N GLN A 42 5.98 23.51 7.76
CA GLN A 42 5.25 23.43 6.49
C GLN A 42 5.72 22.24 5.67
N ASP A 43 7.03 21.98 5.64
CA ASP A 43 7.60 20.80 4.99
C ASP A 43 7.07 19.52 5.66
N TRP A 44 7.05 19.44 7.00
CA TRP A 44 6.46 18.30 7.72
C TRP A 44 5.00 18.07 7.37
N ALA A 45 4.17 19.12 7.35
CA ALA A 45 2.76 19.01 7.00
C ALA A 45 2.59 18.45 5.58
N SER A 46 3.41 18.91 4.62
CA SER A 46 3.43 18.38 3.25
C SER A 46 3.86 16.91 3.22
N LEU A 47 4.98 16.56 3.87
CA LEU A 47 5.52 15.21 3.94
C LEU A 47 4.51 14.21 4.52
N PHE A 48 3.88 14.56 5.65
CA PHE A 48 2.86 13.70 6.27
C PHE A 48 1.61 13.58 5.40
N THR A 49 1.19 14.66 4.73
CA THR A 49 0.05 14.59 3.80
C THR A 49 0.35 13.62 2.66
N VAL A 50 1.50 13.76 1.98
CA VAL A 50 1.88 12.88 0.87
C VAL A 50 2.06 11.43 1.34
N CYS A 51 2.71 11.22 2.48
CA CYS A 51 2.92 9.91 3.09
C CYS A 51 1.59 9.22 3.44
N LEU A 52 0.68 9.92 4.13
CA LEU A 52 -0.56 9.32 4.63
C LEU A 52 -1.63 9.19 3.55
N THR A 53 -1.57 9.94 2.44
CA THR A 53 -2.62 9.91 1.41
C THR A 53 -2.79 8.50 0.82
N PRO A 54 -1.75 7.78 0.37
CA PRO A 54 -1.89 6.39 -0.08
C PRO A 54 -2.53 5.46 0.95
N LEU A 55 -2.13 5.58 2.22
CA LEU A 55 -2.69 4.77 3.30
C LEU A 55 -4.18 5.09 3.50
N ALA A 56 -4.52 6.37 3.63
CA ALA A 56 -5.89 6.83 3.83
C ALA A 56 -6.80 6.40 2.67
N VAL A 57 -6.37 6.59 1.42
CA VAL A 57 -7.13 6.19 0.24
C VAL A 57 -7.27 4.66 0.20
N HIS A 58 -6.22 3.90 0.52
CA HIS A 58 -6.30 2.44 0.58
C HIS A 58 -7.32 1.95 1.61
N LEU A 59 -7.33 2.55 2.80
CA LEU A 59 -8.26 2.20 3.88
C LEU A 59 -9.70 2.63 3.57
N LEU A 60 -9.91 3.88 3.14
CA LEU A 60 -11.23 4.46 2.85
C LEU A 60 -11.88 3.85 1.61
N ALA A 61 -11.08 3.42 0.64
CA ALA A 61 -11.58 2.75 -0.56
C ALA A 61 -11.73 1.24 -0.35
N GLY A 62 -10.97 0.64 0.57
CA GLY A 62 -10.86 -0.80 0.76
C GLY A 62 -11.91 -1.44 1.67
N ALA A 63 -12.38 -0.73 2.71
CA ALA A 63 -13.30 -1.26 3.71
C ALA A 63 -14.65 -0.50 3.72
N PRO A 64 -15.76 -1.11 3.29
CA PRO A 64 -17.08 -0.49 3.34
C PRO A 64 -17.65 -0.60 4.78
N SER A 65 -18.74 0.11 5.04
CA SER A 65 -19.46 -0.02 6.31
C SER A 65 -20.06 -1.42 6.47
N PRO A 66 -20.03 -2.01 7.68
CA PRO A 66 -20.70 -3.27 7.99
C PRO A 66 -22.23 -3.17 7.84
N SER A 67 -22.82 -4.16 7.18
CA SER A 67 -24.26 -4.39 7.15
C SER A 67 -24.61 -5.40 8.24
N CYS A 68 -25.20 -4.94 9.35
CA CYS A 68 -25.65 -5.82 10.42
C CYS A 68 -27.03 -6.37 10.05
N LEU A 69 -27.09 -7.67 9.80
CA LEU A 69 -28.32 -8.32 9.36
C LEU A 69 -29.19 -8.77 10.52
N GLU A 70 -28.66 -9.07 11.69
CA GLU A 70 -29.49 -9.48 12.82
C GLU A 70 -29.77 -8.27 13.73
N GLN A 71 -31.05 -8.04 14.01
CA GLN A 71 -31.46 -7.00 14.94
C GLN A 71 -31.10 -7.43 16.36
N GLU A 72 -30.54 -6.50 17.12
CA GLU A 72 -30.30 -6.65 18.55
C GLU A 72 -31.64 -6.93 19.23
N GLU A 73 -31.79 -8.12 19.83
CA GLU A 73 -32.97 -8.52 20.58
C GLU A 73 -33.24 -7.50 21.69
N GLY A 74 -34.09 -6.51 21.38
CA GLY A 74 -34.72 -5.63 22.36
C GLY A 74 -35.95 -6.26 23.00
N GLY A 75 -36.08 -7.59 22.89
CA GLY A 75 -37.16 -8.34 23.52
C GLY A 75 -37.01 -8.31 25.05
N PRO A 76 -38.11 -8.24 25.81
CA PRO A 76 -38.05 -8.36 27.26
C PRO A 76 -37.37 -9.68 27.65
N PRO A 77 -36.62 -9.73 28.76
CA PRO A 77 -35.85 -10.91 29.16
C PRO A 77 -36.81 -12.06 29.43
N HIS A 78 -37.04 -12.91 28.42
CA HIS A 78 -37.78 -14.14 28.61
C HIS A 78 -36.89 -15.15 29.33
N HIS A 79 -37.39 -15.57 30.48
CA HIS A 79 -36.62 -16.02 31.62
C HIS A 79 -36.14 -17.49 31.55
N HIS A 80 -35.90 -18.05 30.36
CA HIS A 80 -35.58 -19.48 30.24
C HIS A 80 -34.18 -19.76 29.65
N ASP A 81 -33.25 -20.07 30.57
CA ASP A 81 -32.11 -20.98 30.41
C ASP A 81 -31.15 -20.80 29.21
N HIS A 82 -30.86 -19.57 28.81
CA HIS A 82 -29.68 -19.30 27.97
C HIS A 82 -28.42 -19.11 28.83
N ASP A 83 -27.42 -19.97 28.59
CA ASP A 83 -26.08 -19.94 29.22
C ASP A 83 -25.50 -18.51 29.19
N PRO A 84 -25.39 -17.83 30.34
CA PRO A 84 -25.03 -16.41 30.43
C PRO A 84 -23.57 -16.13 30.05
N ARG A 85 -22.80 -17.14 29.64
CA ARG A 85 -21.36 -17.00 29.50
C ARG A 85 -20.93 -16.21 28.27
N HIS A 86 -21.71 -16.10 27.20
CA HIS A 86 -21.31 -15.37 26.00
C HIS A 86 -22.39 -14.40 25.51
N PRO A 87 -22.32 -13.10 25.89
CA PRO A 87 -23.19 -12.08 25.30
C PRO A 87 -22.99 -12.05 23.78
N ARG A 88 -24.05 -12.32 23.01
CA ARG A 88 -24.05 -12.21 21.55
C ARG A 88 -24.08 -10.74 21.19
N HIS A 89 -23.00 -10.24 20.58
CA HIS A 89 -22.92 -8.85 20.17
C HIS A 89 -23.62 -8.70 18.81
N ALA A 90 -24.74 -7.98 18.79
CA ALA A 90 -25.46 -7.66 17.56
C ALA A 90 -24.63 -6.84 16.56
N ARG A 91 -23.59 -6.15 17.06
CA ARG A 91 -22.62 -5.39 16.27
C ARG A 91 -21.22 -5.97 16.40
N PRO A 92 -20.41 -5.93 15.33
CA PRO A 92 -19.00 -6.32 15.42
C PRO A 92 -18.28 -5.41 16.40
N ARG A 93 -17.38 -5.97 17.20
CA ARG A 93 -16.51 -5.15 18.05
C ARG A 93 -15.48 -4.44 17.17
N TRP A 94 -14.91 -3.34 17.64
CA TRP A 94 -13.94 -2.56 16.88
C TRP A 94 -12.75 -3.40 16.37
N HIS A 95 -12.31 -4.40 17.15
CA HIS A 95 -11.22 -5.29 16.77
C HIS A 95 -11.61 -6.33 15.72
N ASP A 96 -12.89 -6.66 15.60
CA ASP A 96 -13.41 -7.50 14.52
C ASP A 96 -13.42 -6.73 13.20
N SER A 97 -13.72 -5.42 13.27
CA SER A 97 -13.66 -4.52 12.11
C SER A 97 -12.22 -4.20 11.68
N LEU A 98 -11.27 -4.18 12.62
CA LEU A 98 -9.86 -3.84 12.33
C LEU A 98 -9.25 -4.69 11.21
N CYS A 99 -9.62 -5.98 11.15
CA CYS A 99 -9.11 -6.92 10.15
C CYS A 99 -9.52 -6.59 8.70
N HIS A 100 -10.60 -5.84 8.49
CA HIS A 100 -11.01 -5.38 7.15
C HIS A 100 -10.10 -4.28 6.60
N TYR A 101 -9.40 -3.55 7.47
CA TYR A 101 -8.45 -2.51 7.10
C TYR A 101 -7.06 -3.07 6.77
N ASN A 102 -6.83 -4.37 6.99
CA ASN A 102 -5.58 -5.02 6.61
C ASN A 102 -5.42 -5.00 5.08
N PRO A 103 -4.27 -4.57 4.51
CA PRO A 103 -4.04 -4.60 3.07
C PRO A 103 -4.30 -5.97 2.43
N THR A 104 -3.95 -7.06 3.12
CA THR A 104 -4.22 -8.43 2.65
C THR A 104 -5.73 -8.68 2.50
N SER A 105 -6.55 -8.25 3.46
CA SER A 105 -8.02 -8.35 3.40
C SER A 105 -8.60 -7.53 2.26
N ILE A 106 -8.10 -6.32 2.05
CA ILE A 106 -8.56 -5.41 0.99
C ILE A 106 -8.26 -6.02 -0.38
N MET A 107 -7.06 -6.58 -0.56
CA MET A 107 -6.71 -7.27 -1.80
C MET A 107 -7.53 -8.55 -2.02
N TRP A 108 -7.77 -9.33 -0.97
CA TRP A 108 -8.70 -10.47 -1.06
C TRP A 108 -10.06 -10.02 -1.58
N ARG A 109 -10.62 -8.95 -1.02
CA ARG A 109 -11.91 -8.39 -1.44
C ARG A 109 -11.90 -7.99 -2.91
N TYR A 110 -10.85 -7.30 -3.38
CA TYR A 110 -10.71 -6.94 -4.79
C TYR A 110 -10.68 -8.17 -5.70
N ALA A 111 -9.89 -9.18 -5.34
CA ALA A 111 -9.82 -10.43 -6.09
C ALA A 111 -11.16 -11.17 -6.09
N ALA A 112 -11.83 -11.27 -4.93
CA ALA A 112 -13.07 -12.00 -4.76
C ALA A 112 -14.25 -11.33 -5.50
N ILE A 113 -14.34 -10.00 -5.53
CA ILE A 113 -15.37 -9.28 -6.28
C ILE A 113 -15.16 -9.47 -7.79
N ALA A 114 -13.93 -9.31 -8.28
CA ALA A 114 -13.61 -9.54 -9.68
C ALA A 114 -13.86 -11.01 -10.09
N ASP A 115 -13.50 -11.97 -9.22
CA ASP A 115 -13.74 -13.40 -9.43
C ASP A 115 -15.23 -13.71 -9.52
N ARG A 116 -16.02 -13.20 -8.56
CA ARG A 116 -17.47 -13.38 -8.55
C ARG A 116 -18.12 -12.80 -9.80
N ARG A 117 -17.68 -11.62 -10.24
CA ARG A 117 -18.16 -11.04 -11.49
C ARG A 117 -17.83 -11.90 -12.71
N ALA A 118 -16.60 -12.41 -12.80
CA ALA A 118 -16.17 -13.26 -13.91
C ALA A 118 -16.93 -14.58 -13.97
N ARG A 119 -17.44 -15.07 -12.82
CA ARG A 119 -18.27 -16.27 -12.73
C ARG A 119 -19.75 -16.01 -12.99
N ALA A 120 -20.25 -14.79 -12.81
CA ALA A 120 -21.66 -14.47 -12.98
C ALA A 120 -22.11 -14.61 -14.44
N ARG A 121 -23.16 -15.40 -14.69
CA ARG A 121 -23.84 -15.48 -15.99
C ARG A 121 -24.73 -14.26 -16.22
N ASP A 122 -25.35 -13.79 -15.15
CA ASP A 122 -26.14 -12.57 -15.08
C ASP A 122 -25.65 -11.76 -13.87
N TRP A 123 -25.40 -10.47 -14.05
CA TRP A 123 -24.84 -9.59 -13.03
C TRP A 123 -25.76 -8.40 -12.83
N SER A 124 -26.63 -8.49 -11.82
CA SER A 124 -27.58 -7.45 -11.48
C SER A 124 -27.00 -6.40 -10.53
N ALA A 125 -27.68 -5.26 -10.40
CA ALA A 125 -27.33 -4.22 -9.41
C ALA A 125 -27.37 -4.76 -7.97
N LEU A 126 -28.27 -5.69 -7.67
CA LEU A 126 -28.34 -6.37 -6.37
C LEU A 126 -27.15 -7.30 -6.14
N ASP A 127 -26.67 -7.99 -7.17
CA ASP A 127 -25.46 -8.82 -7.07
C ASP A 127 -24.24 -7.96 -6.76
N MET A 128 -24.15 -6.80 -7.42
CA MET A 128 -23.10 -5.81 -7.15
C MET A 128 -23.18 -5.28 -5.71
N ALA A 129 -24.35 -4.88 -5.23
CA ALA A 129 -24.55 -4.43 -3.85
C ALA A 129 -24.15 -5.52 -2.83
N ALA A 130 -24.66 -6.74 -3.01
CA ALA A 130 -24.38 -7.86 -2.12
C ALA A 130 -22.90 -8.31 -2.13
N ALA A 131 -22.21 -8.21 -3.27
CA ALA A 131 -20.78 -8.49 -3.35
C ALA A 131 -19.91 -7.45 -2.65
N ASN A 132 -20.38 -6.20 -2.57
CA ASN A 132 -19.66 -5.13 -1.90
C ASN A 132 -19.96 -5.03 -0.41
N ALA A 133 -21.10 -5.52 0.06
CA ALA A 133 -21.48 -5.49 1.47
C ALA A 133 -20.60 -6.39 2.35
N LEU A 134 -20.39 -5.95 3.59
CA LEU A 134 -19.80 -6.75 4.66
C LEU A 134 -20.91 -7.18 5.61
N PHE A 135 -21.41 -8.40 5.48
CA PHE A 135 -22.48 -8.86 6.35
C PHE A 135 -21.91 -9.36 7.68
N TRP A 136 -22.47 -8.85 8.76
CA TRP A 136 -22.29 -9.36 10.11
C TRP A 136 -23.57 -10.08 10.54
N ALA A 137 -23.45 -11.38 10.83
CA ALA A 137 -24.50 -12.19 11.43
C ALA A 137 -24.14 -12.44 12.90
N ALA A 138 -25.06 -12.16 13.83
CA ALA A 138 -24.77 -12.37 15.24
C ALA A 138 -24.55 -13.87 15.50
N GLY A 139 -23.56 -14.20 16.33
CA GLY A 139 -23.18 -15.59 16.59
C GLY A 139 -22.36 -16.29 15.48
N ARG A 140 -22.53 -15.95 14.20
CA ARG A 140 -21.73 -16.52 13.09
C ARG A 140 -20.55 -15.64 12.67
N GLY A 141 -20.62 -14.34 12.94
CA GLY A 141 -19.60 -13.35 12.59
C GLY A 141 -19.70 -12.87 11.15
N TRP A 142 -18.55 -12.55 10.55
CA TRP A 142 -18.45 -12.06 9.18
C TRP A 142 -18.82 -13.14 8.15
N ASP A 143 -19.76 -12.85 7.25
CA ASP A 143 -20.16 -13.75 6.16
C ASP A 143 -20.23 -13.00 4.82
N GLY A 144 -19.24 -13.24 3.95
CA GLY A 144 -19.21 -12.68 2.61
C GLY A 144 -19.66 -13.66 1.52
N SER A 145 -20.26 -14.80 1.87
CA SER A 145 -20.56 -15.89 0.93
C SER A 145 -21.61 -15.49 -0.12
N VAL A 146 -21.60 -16.18 -1.26
CA VAL A 146 -22.66 -16.04 -2.28
C VAL A 146 -24.05 -16.36 -1.69
N ALA A 147 -24.13 -17.36 -0.82
CA ALA A 147 -25.38 -17.73 -0.15
C ALA A 147 -25.92 -16.60 0.75
N MET A 148 -25.05 -15.93 1.49
CA MET A 148 -25.42 -14.75 2.28
C MET A 148 -25.91 -13.62 1.37
N GLY A 149 -25.19 -13.35 0.29
CA GLY A 149 -25.58 -12.34 -0.69
C GLY A 149 -26.92 -12.62 -1.39
N ALA A 150 -27.27 -13.90 -1.62
CA ALA A 150 -28.57 -14.29 -2.15
C ALA A 150 -29.69 -14.08 -1.12
N ARG A 151 -29.46 -14.48 0.13
CA ARG A 151 -30.41 -14.31 1.23
C ARG A 151 -30.68 -12.83 1.54
N SER A 152 -29.65 -11.99 1.48
CA SER A 152 -29.78 -10.57 1.82
C SER A 152 -30.51 -9.74 0.75
N ARG A 153 -30.74 -10.26 -0.47
CA ARG A 153 -31.38 -9.51 -1.56
C ARG A 153 -32.77 -8.99 -1.19
N ALA A 154 -33.57 -9.79 -0.50
CA ALA A 154 -34.92 -9.41 -0.06
C ALA A 154 -34.91 -8.25 0.95
N HIS A 155 -33.76 -7.98 1.57
CA HIS A 155 -33.56 -6.95 2.58
C HIS A 155 -32.80 -5.73 2.03
N CYS A 156 -32.48 -5.69 0.74
CA CYS A 156 -31.80 -4.55 0.12
C CYS A 156 -32.78 -3.37 0.04
N ARG A 157 -32.52 -2.32 0.85
CA ARG A 157 -33.32 -1.08 0.85
C ARG A 157 -32.92 -0.15 -0.28
N ARG A 158 -31.63 -0.13 -0.59
CA ARG A 158 -31.03 0.71 -1.62
C ARG A 158 -30.00 -0.12 -2.38
N ALA A 159 -30.22 -0.24 -3.69
CA ALA A 159 -29.27 -0.81 -4.63
C ALA A 159 -28.72 0.31 -5.53
N PRO A 160 -27.53 0.13 -6.14
CA PRO A 160 -27.05 1.06 -7.15
C PRO A 160 -28.02 1.10 -8.35
N SER A 161 -28.08 2.23 -9.04
CA SER A 161 -28.88 2.43 -10.26
C SER A 161 -28.53 1.44 -11.37
N HIS A 162 -27.26 1.08 -11.46
CA HIS A 162 -26.69 0.26 -12.52
C HIS A 162 -25.83 -0.88 -11.97
N PRO A 163 -25.68 -1.99 -12.71
CA PRO A 163 -24.77 -3.09 -12.36
C PRO A 163 -23.28 -2.75 -12.60
N ARG A 164 -22.97 -1.45 -12.71
CA ARG A 164 -21.63 -0.89 -12.89
C ARG A 164 -21.55 0.49 -12.25
N VAL A 165 -20.35 0.87 -11.83
CA VAL A 165 -20.05 2.21 -11.30
C VAL A 165 -20.29 3.28 -12.36
N GLU A 166 -20.94 4.38 -11.98
CA GLU A 166 -21.13 5.55 -12.84
C GLU A 166 -19.82 6.34 -13.01
N LEU A 167 -19.60 6.90 -14.21
CA LEU A 167 -18.35 7.58 -14.57
C LEU A 167 -18.01 8.80 -13.69
N PHE A 168 -19.02 9.42 -13.07
CA PHE A 168 -18.86 10.60 -12.23
C PHE A 168 -19.21 10.32 -10.75
N SER A 169 -19.01 9.08 -10.31
CA SER A 169 -19.23 8.68 -8.92
C SER A 169 -18.00 8.91 -8.02
N VAL A 170 -18.23 8.94 -6.71
CA VAL A 170 -17.17 8.99 -5.69
C VAL A 170 -16.22 7.79 -5.81
N GLU A 171 -16.73 6.61 -6.18
CA GLU A 171 -15.92 5.40 -6.34
C GLU A 171 -15.00 5.45 -7.57
N MET A 172 -15.42 6.13 -8.64
CA MET A 172 -14.56 6.42 -9.79
C MET A 172 -13.42 7.37 -9.40
N ILE A 173 -13.71 8.44 -8.65
CA ILE A 173 -12.68 9.37 -8.15
C ILE A 173 -11.66 8.64 -7.28
N LYS A 174 -12.11 7.82 -6.32
CA LYS A 174 -11.22 6.98 -5.49
C LYS A 174 -10.32 6.11 -6.35
N THR A 175 -10.88 5.50 -7.41
CA THR A 175 -10.13 4.63 -8.31
C THR A 175 -9.09 5.40 -9.12
N ILE A 176 -9.43 6.58 -9.65
CA ILE A 176 -8.48 7.45 -10.37
C ILE A 176 -7.32 7.86 -9.45
N VAL A 177 -7.61 8.26 -8.20
CA VAL A 177 -6.58 8.64 -7.23
C VAL A 177 -5.65 7.45 -6.94
N VAL A 178 -6.19 6.26 -6.67
CA VAL A 178 -5.39 5.04 -6.46
C VAL A 178 -4.55 4.71 -7.70
N ALA A 179 -5.12 4.85 -8.91
CA ALA A 179 -4.43 4.59 -10.17
C ALA A 179 -3.22 5.52 -10.34
N LEU A 180 -3.43 6.82 -10.15
CA LEU A 180 -2.37 7.83 -10.27
C LEU A 180 -1.27 7.62 -9.24
N GLN A 181 -1.62 7.36 -7.99
CA GLN A 181 -0.65 7.06 -6.92
C GLN A 181 0.15 5.79 -7.20
N GLY A 182 -0.51 4.73 -7.68
CA GLY A 182 0.16 3.49 -8.04
C GLY A 182 1.09 3.67 -9.24
N CYS A 183 0.65 4.38 -10.28
CA CYS A 183 1.48 4.71 -11.44
C CYS A 183 2.70 5.56 -11.06
N GLN A 184 2.52 6.57 -10.21
CA GLN A 184 3.62 7.38 -9.67
C GLN A 184 4.62 6.49 -8.92
N ALA A 185 4.13 5.62 -8.03
CA ALA A 185 4.99 4.72 -7.27
C ALA A 185 5.75 3.73 -8.17
N ILE A 186 5.10 3.20 -9.22
CA ILE A 186 5.77 2.36 -10.25
C ILE A 186 6.87 3.17 -10.95
N ALA A 187 6.57 4.39 -11.41
CA ALA A 187 7.56 5.23 -12.08
C ALA A 187 8.78 5.48 -11.18
N CYS A 188 8.56 5.81 -9.92
CA CYS A 188 9.62 5.99 -8.92
C CYS A 188 10.44 4.71 -8.67
N MET A 189 9.87 3.51 -8.82
CA MET A 189 10.63 2.25 -8.68
C MET A 189 11.66 2.02 -9.80
N PHE A 190 11.46 2.64 -10.97
CA PHE A 190 12.36 2.51 -12.12
C PHE A 190 13.44 3.60 -12.19
N VAL A 191 13.35 4.65 -11.36
CA VAL A 191 14.39 5.67 -11.29
C VAL A 191 15.63 5.11 -10.55
N PRO A 192 16.84 5.17 -11.15
CA PRO A 192 18.04 4.55 -10.58
C PRO A 192 18.53 5.21 -9.29
N MET A 193 18.26 6.51 -9.08
CA MET A 193 18.53 7.20 -7.82
C MET A 193 17.29 7.16 -6.92
N ARG A 194 17.23 6.11 -6.10
CA ARG A 194 16.12 5.87 -5.18
C ARG A 194 16.28 6.71 -3.93
N SER A 195 15.67 7.89 -3.91
CA SER A 195 15.50 8.64 -2.67
C SER A 195 14.38 8.00 -1.85
N VAL A 196 14.72 7.21 -0.85
CA VAL A 196 13.75 6.81 0.17
C VAL A 196 13.58 7.98 1.14
N SER A 197 12.37 8.46 1.29
CA SER A 197 11.97 9.53 2.22
C SER A 197 10.65 9.17 2.90
N LEU A 198 10.23 9.98 3.88
CA LEU A 198 8.91 9.86 4.53
C LEU A 198 7.76 9.77 3.51
N GLU A 199 7.82 10.53 2.40
CA GLU A 199 6.79 10.53 1.36
C GLU A 199 6.61 9.15 0.69
N THR A 200 7.71 8.40 0.61
CA THR A 200 7.78 7.13 -0.12
C THR A 200 7.44 5.90 0.73
N VAL A 201 7.21 6.07 2.04
CA VAL A 201 6.97 4.96 2.98
C VAL A 201 5.84 4.05 2.50
N PHE A 202 4.74 4.63 2.01
CA PHE A 202 3.58 3.86 1.54
C PHE A 202 3.54 3.61 0.02
N PHE A 203 4.60 3.89 -0.73
CA PHE A 203 4.63 3.66 -2.18
C PHE A 203 4.36 2.19 -2.55
N PRO A 204 4.93 1.18 -1.88
CA PRO A 204 4.61 -0.21 -2.20
C PRO A 204 3.13 -0.53 -1.95
N LEU A 205 2.49 0.12 -0.96
CA LEU A 205 1.04 0.02 -0.75
C LEU A 205 0.25 0.70 -1.87
N SER A 206 0.72 1.81 -2.44
CA SER A 206 0.13 2.44 -3.63
C SER A 206 0.14 1.49 -4.84
N ILE A 207 1.27 0.82 -5.09
CA ILE A 207 1.37 -0.15 -6.20
C ILE A 207 0.45 -1.34 -5.96
N PHE A 208 0.40 -1.83 -4.73
CA PHE A 208 -0.54 -2.85 -4.29
C PHE A 208 -2.00 -2.41 -4.49
N GLY A 209 -2.28 -1.11 -4.30
CA GLY A 209 -3.57 -0.49 -4.59
C GLY A 209 -4.02 -0.59 -6.05
N LEU A 210 -3.11 -0.72 -7.03
CA LEU A 210 -3.47 -0.89 -8.44
C LEU A 210 -4.31 -2.15 -8.70
N ALA A 211 -4.25 -3.13 -7.81
CA ALA A 211 -5.13 -4.30 -7.85
C ALA A 211 -6.63 -3.91 -7.80
N ARG A 212 -6.97 -2.72 -7.29
CA ARG A 212 -8.32 -2.13 -7.32
C ARG A 212 -8.86 -1.92 -8.74
N LEU A 213 -7.99 -1.72 -9.73
CA LEU A 213 -8.40 -1.46 -11.12
C LEU A 213 -9.18 -2.64 -11.72
N LEU A 214 -8.85 -3.87 -11.32
CA LEU A 214 -9.48 -5.08 -11.84
C LEU A 214 -10.99 -5.15 -11.50
N PRO A 215 -11.41 -4.95 -10.24
CA PRO A 215 -12.82 -4.87 -9.88
C PRO A 215 -13.45 -3.47 -10.00
N ALA A 216 -12.72 -2.44 -10.43
CA ALA A 216 -13.14 -1.03 -10.27
C ALA A 216 -14.57 -0.73 -10.76
N LEU A 217 -14.98 -1.31 -11.88
CA LEU A 217 -16.32 -1.13 -12.46
C LEU A 217 -17.44 -1.73 -11.61
N TRP A 218 -17.12 -2.54 -10.62
CA TRP A 218 -18.07 -3.24 -9.74
C TRP A 218 -17.85 -2.93 -8.26
N LEU A 219 -17.02 -1.94 -7.92
CA LEU A 219 -16.84 -1.47 -6.55
C LEU A 219 -17.82 -0.34 -6.24
N THR A 220 -18.74 -0.57 -5.32
CA THR A 220 -19.71 0.46 -4.91
C THR A 220 -19.82 0.56 -3.40
N ALA A 221 -20.15 1.75 -2.92
CA ALA A 221 -20.60 2.01 -1.55
C ALA A 221 -22.08 2.43 -1.48
N GLU A 222 -22.77 2.44 -2.63
CA GLU A 222 -24.17 2.86 -2.76
C GLU A 222 -25.12 1.69 -2.55
N PHE A 223 -25.13 1.17 -1.33
CA PHE A 223 -26.09 0.17 -0.92
C PHE A 223 -26.55 0.40 0.51
N ASP A 224 -27.69 -0.20 0.86
CA ASP A 224 -28.18 -0.28 2.23
C ASP A 224 -29.01 -1.55 2.40
N PHE A 225 -28.79 -2.26 3.51
CA PHE A 225 -29.48 -3.51 3.82
C PHE A 225 -30.22 -3.36 5.15
N ALA A 226 -31.51 -3.68 5.14
CA ALA A 226 -32.31 -3.80 6.35
C ALA A 226 -31.83 -4.99 7.20
N PRO A 227 -32.01 -4.94 8.52
CA PRO A 227 -31.96 -6.12 9.35
C PRO A 227 -32.99 -7.18 8.85
N LEU A 228 -32.57 -8.44 8.84
CA LEU A 228 -33.43 -9.60 8.73
C LEU A 228 -34.35 -9.66 9.96
N PRO A 229 -35.67 -9.79 9.77
CA PRO A 229 -36.60 -10.04 10.86
C PRO A 229 -36.28 -11.41 11.50
N LEU A 230 -36.35 -11.48 12.83
CA LEU A 230 -36.20 -12.74 13.53
C LEU A 230 -37.34 -13.71 13.15
N PRO A 231 -37.07 -15.02 13.09
CA PRO A 231 -38.11 -16.03 12.83
C PRO A 231 -39.31 -15.92 13.76
N ASP A 232 -39.09 -15.48 15.00
CA ASP A 232 -40.10 -15.39 16.07
C ASP A 232 -40.96 -14.11 16.01
N ASP A 233 -40.49 -13.06 15.32
CA ASP A 233 -41.22 -11.80 15.16
C ASP A 233 -42.16 -11.80 13.96
N LEU A 234 -42.14 -12.86 13.15
CA LEU A 234 -43.09 -13.05 12.06
C LEU A 234 -44.38 -13.64 12.64
N PRO A 235 -45.52 -12.92 12.56
CA PRO A 235 -46.81 -13.51 12.91
C PRO A 235 -46.97 -14.85 12.17
N PRO A 236 -47.54 -15.90 12.78
CA PRO A 236 -47.80 -17.18 12.09
C PRO A 236 -48.57 -17.01 10.77
N GLN A 237 -49.28 -15.89 10.62
CA GLN A 237 -50.07 -15.51 9.44
C GLN A 237 -49.33 -14.62 8.42
N ALA A 238 -48.16 -14.05 8.74
CA ALA A 238 -47.37 -13.20 7.83
C ALA A 238 -46.51 -14.00 6.84
N PHE A 239 -46.45 -15.32 6.99
CA PHE A 239 -45.79 -16.25 6.06
C PHE A 239 -46.55 -16.46 4.74
N ALA A 240 -47.78 -15.96 4.62
CA ALA A 240 -48.56 -15.98 3.38
C ALA A 240 -48.44 -14.63 2.63
N GLY A 241 -47.34 -14.42 1.92
CA GLY A 241 -47.26 -13.51 0.76
C GLY A 241 -47.32 -11.98 0.98
N GLU A 242 -47.84 -11.44 2.09
CA GLU A 242 -48.13 -9.99 2.18
C GLU A 242 -46.98 -9.10 2.67
N ALA A 243 -46.07 -9.60 3.52
CA ALA A 243 -45.00 -8.76 4.09
C ALA A 243 -43.92 -8.40 3.04
N ALA A 244 -43.58 -9.33 2.15
CA ALA A 244 -42.72 -9.07 0.99
C ALA A 244 -43.38 -8.10 -0.02
N LEU A 245 -44.73 -8.12 -0.11
CA LEU A 245 -45.49 -7.18 -0.95
C LEU A 245 -45.53 -5.75 -0.37
N ARG A 246 -45.44 -5.57 0.95
CA ARG A 246 -45.49 -4.24 1.58
C ARG A 246 -44.18 -3.45 1.47
N CYS A 247 -43.01 -4.08 1.42
CA CYS A 247 -41.75 -3.37 1.11
C CYS A 247 -41.59 -3.05 -0.39
N ARG A 248 -42.41 -3.64 -1.27
CA ARG A 248 -42.41 -3.36 -2.73
C ARG A 248 -43.32 -2.17 -3.11
N LYS A 249 -44.11 -1.64 -2.18
CA LYS A 249 -44.94 -0.45 -2.42
C LYS A 249 -44.11 0.81 -2.20
N ASN A 250 -43.62 1.39 -3.30
CA ASN A 250 -43.62 2.84 -3.59
C ASN A 250 -42.81 3.24 -4.85
N SER A 251 -42.47 2.31 -5.74
CA SER A 251 -42.03 2.66 -7.11
C SER A 251 -43.07 2.19 -8.12
N ILE A 252 -43.76 3.14 -8.74
CA ILE A 252 -44.86 2.94 -9.70
C ILE A 252 -44.35 2.27 -11.01
N ASP A 253 -43.04 2.22 -11.24
CA ASP A 253 -42.44 1.66 -12.45
C ASP A 253 -42.25 0.12 -12.44
N SER A 254 -42.54 -0.58 -11.35
CA SER A 254 -42.38 -2.06 -11.26
C SER A 254 -43.64 -2.86 -11.66
N LEU A 255 -44.65 -2.22 -12.27
CA LEU A 255 -45.98 -2.83 -12.51
C LEU A 255 -46.08 -3.72 -13.78
N ILE A 256 -45.00 -3.97 -14.52
CA ILE A 256 -45.04 -4.72 -15.79
C ILE A 256 -44.15 -5.97 -15.79
N GLU A 257 -44.06 -6.68 -14.65
CA GLU A 257 -43.48 -8.04 -14.65
C GLU A 257 -44.41 -9.01 -13.93
N PRO A 258 -45.16 -9.87 -14.66
CA PRO A 258 -45.94 -10.94 -14.06
C PRO A 258 -44.97 -12.04 -13.61
N VAL A 259 -44.61 -12.03 -12.32
CA VAL A 259 -43.92 -13.15 -11.69
C VAL A 259 -44.99 -14.15 -11.27
N GLY A 260 -45.03 -15.30 -11.95
CA GLY A 260 -45.82 -16.46 -11.54
C GLY A 260 -45.36 -16.91 -10.15
N ILE A 261 -46.24 -16.76 -9.18
CA ILE A 261 -46.07 -17.22 -7.80
C ILE A 261 -46.47 -18.69 -7.81
N GLU A 262 -45.50 -19.59 -7.97
CA GLU A 262 -45.66 -21.00 -7.59
C GLU A 262 -45.08 -21.21 -6.20
N ASP A 263 -45.94 -21.70 -5.31
CA ASP A 263 -45.69 -22.04 -3.91
C ASP A 263 -44.67 -23.21 -3.78
N HIS A 264 -43.38 -22.88 -3.72
CA HIS A 264 -42.35 -23.80 -3.27
C HIS A 264 -41.66 -23.25 -2.02
N TYR A 265 -42.15 -23.66 -0.86
CA TYR A 265 -41.50 -23.45 0.43
C TYR A 265 -41.40 -24.76 1.21
N TYR A 266 -40.24 -24.95 1.85
CA TYR A 266 -39.79 -26.08 2.68
C TYR A 266 -39.14 -27.28 1.99
N GLY A 267 -38.13 -26.98 1.18
CA GLY A 267 -36.96 -27.84 1.04
C GLY A 267 -35.72 -26.99 1.27
N GLN A 268 -35.10 -27.11 2.46
CA GLN A 268 -33.80 -26.54 2.78
C GLN A 268 -32.72 -27.28 1.99
N GLN A 269 -32.78 -27.22 0.67
CA GLN A 269 -31.63 -27.56 -0.15
C GLN A 269 -30.57 -26.49 0.10
N PRO A 270 -29.30 -26.86 0.27
CA PRO A 270 -28.23 -25.87 0.21
C PRO A 270 -28.45 -25.09 -1.08
N ALA A 271 -28.15 -23.79 -1.04
CA ALA A 271 -28.09 -22.93 -2.20
C ALA A 271 -26.96 -23.38 -3.16
N GLU A 272 -26.98 -24.66 -3.59
CA GLU A 272 -26.45 -25.08 -4.87
C GLU A 272 -27.28 -24.35 -5.92
N GLU A 273 -26.76 -23.17 -6.24
CA GLU A 273 -26.70 -22.69 -7.61
C GLU A 273 -28.05 -22.62 -8.33
N ASP A 274 -28.66 -21.43 -8.31
CA ASP A 274 -29.60 -20.94 -9.33
C ASP A 274 -29.01 -20.94 -10.77
N GLY A 275 -27.97 -21.73 -11.05
CA GLY A 275 -27.17 -21.68 -12.28
C GLY A 275 -26.54 -20.30 -12.55
N ARG A 276 -26.69 -19.34 -11.63
CA ARG A 276 -26.38 -17.91 -11.87
C ARG A 276 -24.89 -17.65 -11.85
N PHE A 277 -24.14 -18.38 -11.02
CA PHE A 277 -22.69 -18.32 -10.98
C PHE A 277 -22.11 -19.61 -11.54
N ARG A 278 -21.07 -19.48 -12.35
CA ARG A 278 -20.21 -20.60 -12.75
C ARG A 278 -19.43 -21.11 -11.53
N PRO A 279 -19.07 -22.40 -11.51
CA PRO A 279 -18.28 -22.96 -10.42
C PRO A 279 -16.92 -22.26 -10.30
N THR A 280 -16.34 -22.28 -9.11
CA THR A 280 -15.01 -21.70 -8.82
C THR A 280 -13.87 -22.36 -9.60
N SER A 281 -14.11 -23.54 -10.19
CA SER A 281 -13.19 -24.24 -11.09
C SER A 281 -13.15 -23.66 -12.51
N PHE A 282 -14.05 -22.73 -12.84
CA PHE A 282 -14.11 -22.09 -14.16
C PHE A 282 -12.75 -21.47 -14.54
N TRP A 283 -12.29 -21.72 -15.77
CA TRP A 283 -10.95 -21.31 -16.20
C TRP A 283 -10.69 -19.80 -16.09
N GLY A 284 -11.68 -18.96 -16.41
CA GLY A 284 -11.54 -17.50 -16.25
C GLY A 284 -11.35 -17.07 -14.80
N SER A 285 -11.98 -17.76 -13.86
CA SER A 285 -11.79 -17.54 -12.41
C SER A 285 -10.38 -17.95 -11.97
N ARG A 286 -9.88 -19.10 -12.43
CA ARG A 286 -8.49 -19.53 -12.18
C ARG A 286 -7.48 -18.55 -12.77
N ALA A 287 -7.67 -18.11 -14.00
CA ALA A 287 -6.78 -17.14 -14.67
C ALA A 287 -6.70 -15.82 -13.88
N LEU A 288 -7.85 -15.31 -13.41
CA LEU A 288 -7.90 -14.09 -12.60
C LEU A 288 -7.17 -14.28 -11.26
N ARG A 289 -7.42 -15.36 -10.53
CA ARG A 289 -6.73 -15.66 -9.25
C ARG A 289 -5.22 -15.78 -9.45
N SER A 290 -4.80 -16.46 -10.51
CA SER A 290 -3.39 -16.56 -10.89
C SER A 290 -2.78 -15.21 -11.24
N LEU A 291 -3.52 -14.31 -11.89
CA LEU A 291 -3.07 -12.94 -12.17
C LEU A 291 -2.80 -12.17 -10.88
N PHE A 292 -3.70 -12.21 -9.89
CA PHE A 292 -3.48 -11.58 -8.59
C PHE A 292 -2.26 -12.15 -7.87
N CYS A 293 -2.11 -13.48 -7.81
CA CYS A 293 -0.93 -14.11 -7.20
C CYS A 293 0.36 -13.76 -7.94
N LEU A 294 0.33 -13.70 -9.28
CA LEU A 294 1.48 -13.31 -10.09
C LEU A 294 1.90 -11.87 -9.81
N LEU A 295 0.95 -10.93 -9.71
CA LEU A 295 1.25 -9.54 -9.37
C LEU A 295 1.93 -9.43 -8.00
N ILE A 296 1.43 -10.14 -6.98
CA ILE A 296 2.04 -10.17 -5.64
C ILE A 296 3.44 -10.79 -5.71
N LEU A 297 3.60 -11.89 -6.44
CA LEU A 297 4.89 -12.57 -6.60
C LEU A 297 5.92 -11.66 -7.29
N LEU A 298 5.54 -10.94 -8.35
CA LEU A 298 6.41 -9.99 -9.03
C LEU A 298 6.85 -8.86 -8.10
N LEU A 299 5.93 -8.31 -7.30
CA LEU A 299 6.26 -7.30 -6.29
C LEU A 299 7.15 -7.86 -5.18
N LEU A 300 6.94 -9.11 -4.77
CA LEU A 300 7.76 -9.79 -3.76
C LEU A 300 9.18 -10.00 -4.28
N VAL A 301 9.34 -10.51 -5.49
CA VAL A 301 10.66 -10.67 -6.13
C VAL A 301 11.35 -9.31 -6.25
N LYS A 302 10.63 -8.28 -6.72
CA LYS A 302 11.17 -6.92 -6.83
C LYS A 302 11.57 -6.35 -5.46
N GLY A 303 10.75 -6.56 -4.44
CA GLY A 303 11.04 -6.19 -3.06
C GLY A 303 12.28 -6.89 -2.51
N ALA A 304 12.42 -8.19 -2.77
CA ALA A 304 13.56 -8.99 -2.34
C ALA A 304 14.85 -8.52 -3.04
N MET A 305 14.77 -8.20 -4.34
CA MET A 305 15.89 -7.60 -5.08
C MET A 305 16.28 -6.22 -4.53
N ASN A 306 15.36 -5.46 -3.95
CA ASN A 306 15.65 -4.15 -3.37
C ASN A 306 16.28 -4.24 -1.97
N VAL A 307 16.00 -5.30 -1.22
CA VAL A 307 16.67 -5.61 0.06
C VAL A 307 18.03 -6.27 -0.18
N SER A 308 18.17 -7.00 -1.29
CA SER A 308 19.39 -7.66 -1.72
C SER A 308 20.43 -6.66 -2.25
N PRO A 309 21.73 -6.85 -1.96
CA PRO A 309 22.80 -5.90 -2.28
C PRO A 309 23.20 -5.85 -3.77
N MET A 310 22.30 -6.18 -4.72
CA MET A 310 22.63 -6.29 -6.15
C MET A 310 22.91 -4.95 -6.87
N GLY A 311 23.50 -3.96 -6.21
CA GLY A 311 23.94 -2.74 -6.89
C GLY A 311 24.27 -1.55 -6.00
N THR A 312 23.88 -1.55 -4.72
CA THR A 312 24.23 -0.48 -3.78
C THR A 312 24.94 -1.04 -2.54
N PRO A 313 26.18 -0.57 -2.23
CA PRO A 313 26.93 -1.05 -1.07
C PRO A 313 26.31 -0.63 0.28
N PHE A 314 25.46 0.41 0.28
CA PHE A 314 24.88 0.99 1.49
C PHE A 314 23.36 1.09 1.38
N THR A 315 22.68 0.92 2.52
CA THR A 315 21.24 1.17 2.66
C THR A 315 20.95 1.90 3.98
N SER A 316 19.99 2.82 3.97
CA SER A 316 19.52 3.47 5.21
C SER A 316 18.71 2.48 6.05
N THR A 317 18.64 2.72 7.37
CA THR A 317 17.84 1.86 8.26
C THR A 317 16.36 1.87 7.83
N THR A 318 15.82 3.03 7.44
CA THR A 318 14.45 3.17 6.94
C THR A 318 14.24 2.39 5.64
N SER A 319 15.14 2.50 4.66
CA SER A 319 15.00 1.78 3.39
C SER A 319 15.00 0.26 3.59
N PHE A 320 15.91 -0.22 4.44
CA PHE A 320 15.96 -1.64 4.82
C PHE A 320 14.67 -2.07 5.55
N ALA A 321 14.22 -1.31 6.55
CA ALA A 321 13.01 -1.62 7.31
C ALA A 321 11.75 -1.65 6.44
N ILE A 322 11.58 -0.68 5.54
CA ILE A 322 10.50 -0.66 4.54
C ILE A 322 10.58 -1.91 3.67
N GLY A 323 11.78 -2.23 3.15
CA GLY A 323 12.00 -3.41 2.32
C GLY A 323 11.59 -4.71 3.04
N VAL A 324 12.08 -4.93 4.26
CA VAL A 324 11.75 -6.12 5.06
C VAL A 324 10.25 -6.19 5.35
N PHE A 325 9.64 -5.09 5.79
CA PHE A 325 8.21 -5.03 6.11
C PHE A 325 7.34 -5.38 4.90
N TYR A 326 7.58 -4.79 3.74
CA TYR A 326 6.76 -5.07 2.55
C TYR A 326 7.01 -6.46 1.99
N ASN A 327 8.24 -6.99 2.06
CA ASN A 327 8.48 -8.40 1.71
C ASN A 327 7.70 -9.34 2.63
N PHE A 328 7.68 -9.07 3.94
CA PHE A 328 6.86 -9.84 4.89
C PHE A 328 5.37 -9.75 4.57
N LEU A 329 4.85 -8.54 4.34
CA LEU A 329 3.44 -8.30 3.99
C LEU A 329 3.04 -9.02 2.70
N LEU A 330 3.87 -8.94 1.66
CA LEU A 330 3.64 -9.57 0.36
C LEU A 330 3.75 -11.10 0.45
N ALA A 331 4.74 -11.63 1.17
CA ALA A 331 4.89 -13.07 1.38
C ALA A 331 3.71 -13.65 2.16
N ALA A 332 3.31 -13.02 3.27
CA ALA A 332 2.14 -13.41 4.04
C ALA A 332 0.87 -13.34 3.18
N SER A 333 0.69 -12.27 2.41
CA SER A 333 -0.45 -12.14 1.49
C SER A 333 -0.46 -13.23 0.43
N LEU A 334 0.69 -13.54 -0.20
CA LEU A 334 0.80 -14.59 -1.21
C LEU A 334 0.45 -15.97 -0.63
N VAL A 335 0.95 -16.28 0.56
CA VAL A 335 0.64 -17.54 1.25
C VAL A 335 -0.85 -17.65 1.58
N ILE A 336 -1.44 -16.61 2.16
CA ILE A 336 -2.85 -16.62 2.57
C ILE A 336 -3.78 -16.69 1.35
N LEU A 337 -3.58 -15.82 0.34
CA LEU A 337 -4.38 -15.82 -0.88
C LEU A 337 -4.20 -17.12 -1.65
N GLY A 338 -2.96 -17.55 -1.85
CA GLY A 338 -2.63 -18.79 -2.57
C GLY A 338 -3.28 -20.01 -1.93
N TYR A 339 -3.19 -20.14 -0.61
CA TYR A 339 -3.82 -21.22 0.14
C TYR A 339 -5.34 -21.27 -0.07
N HIS A 340 -6.03 -20.13 0.05
CA HIS A 340 -7.49 -20.08 -0.11
C HIS A 340 -7.95 -20.22 -1.57
N PHE A 341 -7.15 -19.77 -2.53
CA PHE A 341 -7.43 -19.97 -3.96
C PHE A 341 -7.29 -21.44 -4.36
N VAL A 342 -6.27 -22.15 -3.85
CA VAL A 342 -6.08 -23.60 -4.10
C VAL A 342 -7.22 -24.41 -3.50
N ARG A 343 -7.71 -24.03 -2.31
CA ARG A 343 -8.88 -24.67 -1.67
C ARG A 343 -10.23 -24.28 -2.26
N ASN A 344 -10.26 -23.48 -3.33
CA ASN A 344 -11.47 -22.96 -3.96
C ASN A 344 -12.41 -22.22 -2.99
N SER A 345 -11.90 -21.64 -1.90
CA SER A 345 -12.69 -20.95 -0.87
C SER A 345 -13.05 -19.51 -1.24
N ALA A 346 -12.97 -19.13 -2.51
CA ALA A 346 -13.23 -17.78 -3.02
C ALA A 346 -14.72 -17.49 -3.29
N ASP A 347 -15.62 -18.26 -2.65
CA ASP A 347 -17.05 -17.95 -2.67
C ASP A 347 -17.43 -16.83 -1.71
N SER A 348 -16.53 -16.46 -0.81
CA SER A 348 -16.70 -15.32 0.11
C SER A 348 -15.89 -14.10 -0.32
N THR A 349 -16.51 -12.92 -0.33
CA THR A 349 -15.81 -11.63 -0.51
C THR A 349 -15.04 -11.19 0.73
N ILE A 350 -15.25 -11.87 1.85
CA ILE A 350 -14.51 -11.73 3.09
C ILE A 350 -13.50 -12.87 3.22
N ILE A 351 -12.28 -12.56 3.63
CA ILE A 351 -11.22 -13.56 3.77
C ILE A 351 -11.61 -14.59 4.85
N PRO A 352 -11.57 -15.91 4.57
CA PRO A 352 -12.14 -16.91 5.49
C PRO A 352 -11.52 -16.92 6.90
N CYS A 353 -10.25 -16.51 7.02
CA CYS A 353 -9.55 -16.46 8.30
C CYS A 353 -9.75 -15.15 9.07
N ILE A 354 -10.61 -14.22 8.63
CA ILE A 354 -10.68 -12.86 9.19
C ILE A 354 -10.97 -12.83 10.70
N SER A 355 -11.83 -13.73 11.18
CA SER A 355 -12.23 -13.79 12.59
C SER A 355 -11.26 -14.57 13.47
N SER A 356 -10.26 -15.23 12.88
CA SER A 356 -9.30 -16.06 13.62
C SER A 356 -8.33 -15.21 14.44
N LEU A 357 -7.95 -15.72 15.62
CA LEU A 357 -7.04 -15.01 16.53
C LEU A 357 -5.69 -14.69 15.88
N TRP A 358 -5.11 -15.63 15.14
CA TRP A 358 -3.81 -15.43 14.48
C TRP A 358 -3.88 -14.31 13.44
N TYR A 359 -5.00 -14.19 12.70
CA TYR A 359 -5.17 -13.14 11.70
C TYR A 359 -5.35 -11.76 12.35
N LYS A 360 -6.03 -11.71 13.51
CA LYS A 360 -6.11 -10.49 14.34
C LYS A 360 -4.72 -10.06 14.82
N CYS A 361 -3.91 -10.99 15.36
CA CYS A 361 -2.53 -10.72 15.77
C CYS A 361 -1.67 -10.24 14.59
N TYR A 362 -1.78 -10.90 13.43
CA TYR A 362 -1.11 -10.47 12.20
C TYR A 362 -1.50 -9.05 11.78
N THR A 363 -2.80 -8.71 11.86
CA THR A 363 -3.27 -7.36 11.53
C THR A 363 -2.72 -6.32 12.49
N VAL A 364 -2.75 -6.56 13.80
CA VAL A 364 -2.17 -5.64 14.79
C VAL A 364 -0.68 -5.44 14.52
N LEU A 365 0.07 -6.54 14.28
CA LEU A 365 1.49 -6.48 13.94
C LEU A 365 1.76 -5.61 12.71
N VAL A 366 0.99 -5.81 11.62
CA VAL A 366 1.13 -5.01 10.40
C VAL A 366 0.85 -3.54 10.65
N MET A 367 -0.23 -3.21 11.38
CA MET A 367 -0.60 -1.82 11.68
C MET A 367 0.45 -1.14 12.58
N THR A 368 0.94 -1.83 13.60
CA THR A 368 2.02 -1.31 14.47
C THR A 368 3.31 -1.10 13.67
N ALA A 369 3.67 -2.04 12.80
CA ALA A 369 4.86 -1.89 11.94
C ALA A 369 4.75 -0.70 10.99
N MET A 370 3.58 -0.42 10.41
CA MET A 370 3.36 0.78 9.59
C MET A 370 3.61 2.07 10.37
N VAL A 371 3.13 2.17 11.61
CA VAL A 371 3.38 3.34 12.48
C VAL A 371 4.87 3.47 12.80
N LEU A 372 5.55 2.36 13.11
CA LEU A 372 6.99 2.37 13.36
C LEU A 372 7.80 2.82 12.14
N LEU A 373 7.41 2.41 10.92
CA LEU A 373 8.05 2.86 9.69
C LEU A 373 7.89 4.38 9.47
N ILE A 374 6.73 4.95 9.78
CA ILE A 374 6.52 6.41 9.74
C ILE A 374 7.49 7.10 10.70
N VAL A 375 7.62 6.60 11.93
CA VAL A 375 8.53 7.19 12.93
C VAL A 375 9.98 7.09 12.49
N LEU A 376 10.43 5.93 12.03
CA LEU A 376 11.80 5.73 11.53
C LEU A 376 12.10 6.66 10.34
N ALA A 377 11.18 6.71 9.38
CA ALA A 377 11.32 7.58 8.22
C ALA A 377 11.32 9.06 8.61
N ALA A 378 10.49 9.48 9.58
CA ALA A 378 10.48 10.84 10.08
C ALA A 378 11.79 11.22 10.79
N ILE A 379 12.44 10.28 11.49
CA ILE A 379 13.73 10.54 12.14
C ILE A 379 14.87 10.71 11.11
N GLU A 380 14.92 9.86 10.08
CA GLU A 380 16.00 9.87 9.09
C GLU A 380 15.78 10.85 7.94
N THR A 381 14.54 11.26 7.66
CA THR A 381 14.24 12.14 6.53
C THR A 381 14.83 13.52 6.77
N ARG A 382 15.60 13.98 5.79
CA ARG A 382 16.13 15.35 5.69
C ARG A 382 15.81 15.96 4.34
N LYS A 383 15.84 17.29 4.29
CA LYS A 383 15.80 18.07 3.06
C LYS A 383 17.23 18.19 2.50
N THR A 384 17.39 17.89 1.22
CA THR A 384 18.63 18.07 0.47
C THR A 384 18.77 19.53 -0.01
N PRO A 385 19.97 19.98 -0.41
CA PRO A 385 20.18 21.33 -0.93
C PRO A 385 19.33 21.70 -2.16
N CYS A 386 18.96 20.72 -2.99
CA CYS A 386 18.06 20.94 -4.13
C CYS A 386 16.56 20.91 -3.74
N GLY A 387 16.24 20.79 -2.45
CA GLY A 387 14.86 20.78 -1.95
C GLY A 387 14.17 19.41 -1.98
N LEU A 388 14.85 18.35 -2.42
CA LEU A 388 14.32 16.97 -2.38
C LEU A 388 14.49 16.34 -1.00
N TYR A 389 13.69 15.33 -0.67
CA TYR A 389 13.77 14.62 0.61
C TYR A 389 14.42 13.25 0.48
N THR A 390 15.24 12.89 1.47
CA THR A 390 15.95 11.59 1.50
C THR A 390 16.26 11.16 2.93
N THR A 391 16.42 9.86 3.14
CA THR A 391 16.91 9.23 4.38
C THR A 391 18.42 9.03 4.38
N PHE A 392 19.08 9.23 3.23
CA PHE A 392 20.53 9.08 3.13
C PHE A 392 21.26 10.31 3.70
N PRO A 393 22.29 10.10 4.54
CA PRO A 393 23.08 11.19 5.09
C PRO A 393 24.08 11.77 4.09
N GLY A 394 24.46 13.04 4.31
CA GLY A 394 25.56 13.73 3.64
C GLY A 394 25.57 13.57 2.12
N TYR A 395 26.76 13.31 1.57
CA TYR A 395 26.99 13.17 0.13
C TYR A 395 26.10 12.15 -0.58
N MET A 396 25.78 11.03 0.07
CA MET A 396 24.93 9.99 -0.53
C MET A 396 23.49 10.46 -0.72
N GLY A 397 23.00 11.33 0.18
CA GLY A 397 21.71 11.98 0.01
C GLY A 397 21.77 13.11 -1.02
N ASP A 398 22.85 13.88 -1.02
CA ASP A 398 23.01 15.03 -1.90
C ASP A 398 23.30 14.62 -3.35
N SER A 399 23.81 13.40 -3.58
CA SER A 399 24.02 12.88 -4.94
C SER A 399 22.72 12.79 -5.74
N ILE A 400 21.55 12.70 -5.09
CA ILE A 400 20.25 12.75 -5.75
C ILE A 400 20.02 14.09 -6.47
N CYS A 401 20.66 15.17 -6.00
CA CYS A 401 20.61 16.49 -6.62
C CYS A 401 21.51 16.62 -7.86
N MET A 402 22.27 15.57 -8.24
CA MET A 402 23.06 15.57 -9.47
C MET A 402 22.12 15.46 -10.69
N LEU A 403 21.66 16.61 -11.18
CA LEU A 403 21.23 16.78 -12.56
C LEU A 403 22.44 16.52 -13.48
N ASP A 404 22.18 16.13 -14.74
CA ASP A 404 23.13 15.48 -15.68
C ASP A 404 24.59 15.96 -15.69
N TYR A 405 24.92 17.20 -15.30
CA TYR A 405 26.29 17.65 -14.99
C TYR A 405 26.27 18.80 -13.97
N PRO A 406 26.38 18.53 -12.66
CA PRO A 406 27.54 18.99 -11.89
C PRO A 406 28.01 18.02 -10.77
N VAL A 407 29.32 17.97 -10.50
CA VAL A 407 29.92 17.18 -9.40
C VAL A 407 29.49 17.78 -8.06
N VAL A 408 28.93 16.99 -7.14
CA VAL A 408 28.73 17.43 -5.75
C VAL A 408 30.05 17.23 -5.00
N VAL A 409 30.56 18.27 -4.33
CA VAL A 409 31.72 18.14 -3.44
C VAL A 409 31.28 18.43 -2.02
N PRO A 410 31.09 17.39 -1.17
CA PRO A 410 30.73 17.56 0.23
C PRO A 410 31.93 18.11 0.99
N VAL A 411 31.72 19.07 1.89
CA VAL A 411 32.76 19.54 2.82
C VAL A 411 32.61 18.70 4.09
N GLU A 412 33.29 17.55 4.17
CA GLU A 412 33.20 16.66 5.34
C GLU A 412 34.10 17.13 6.51
N PRO A 413 33.65 16.98 7.78
CA PRO A 413 34.50 17.10 8.96
C PRO A 413 35.57 16.00 8.99
N ARG A 414 36.78 16.34 9.44
CA ARG A 414 37.94 15.42 9.48
C ARG A 414 37.63 14.08 10.18
N GLY A 415 37.96 12.96 9.53
CA GLY A 415 37.99 11.64 10.18
C GLY A 415 37.89 10.41 9.27
N VAL A 416 37.52 10.55 7.99
CA VAL A 416 37.33 9.41 7.09
C VAL A 416 38.27 9.53 5.88
N ASP A 417 39.34 8.73 5.87
CA ASP A 417 40.32 8.65 4.77
C ASP A 417 39.73 7.93 3.54
N TYR A 418 38.75 8.54 2.87
CA TYR A 418 38.36 8.10 1.53
C TYR A 418 39.06 8.98 0.48
N MET A 419 40.34 8.68 0.27
CA MET A 419 41.17 9.23 -0.80
C MET A 419 40.87 8.56 -2.15
N VAL A 420 39.59 8.42 -2.52
CA VAL A 420 39.19 7.79 -3.79
C VAL A 420 38.58 8.86 -4.68
N TRP A 421 39.24 9.12 -5.80
CA TRP A 421 39.01 10.15 -6.82
C TRP A 421 39.64 11.51 -6.49
N GLY A 422 40.77 11.81 -7.14
CA GLY A 422 41.60 13.02 -7.01
C GLY A 422 40.96 14.37 -7.37
N TYR A 423 39.79 14.66 -6.80
CA TYR A 423 39.28 16.01 -6.65
C TYR A 423 39.86 16.55 -5.35
N GLY A 424 40.93 17.33 -5.47
CA GLY A 424 41.57 18.00 -4.34
C GLY A 424 40.58 18.85 -3.56
N GLN A 425 40.98 19.20 -2.33
CA GLN A 425 40.31 20.16 -1.45
C GLN A 425 39.58 21.23 -2.26
N PHE A 426 38.26 21.24 -2.14
CA PHE A 426 37.44 22.24 -2.80
C PHE A 426 37.80 23.62 -2.26
N GLY A 427 37.83 24.62 -3.13
CA GLY A 427 38.25 25.98 -2.77
C GLY A 427 37.54 26.50 -1.52
N ILE A 428 38.36 26.86 -0.52
CA ILE A 428 38.17 27.91 0.50
C ILE A 428 36.87 27.90 1.34
N ALA A 429 36.12 26.81 1.34
CA ALA A 429 35.19 26.48 2.41
C ALA A 429 35.77 25.28 3.17
N THR A 430 36.07 25.47 4.45
CA THR A 430 36.65 24.42 5.29
C THR A 430 35.86 24.29 6.58
N ASN A 431 35.68 23.05 7.04
CA ASN A 431 35.16 22.76 8.38
C ASN A 431 36.24 22.90 9.47
N LEU A 432 37.50 23.13 9.09
CA LEU A 432 38.62 23.20 10.02
C LEU A 432 38.58 24.49 10.84
N THR A 433 38.34 24.37 12.14
CA THR A 433 38.71 25.44 13.10
C THR A 433 40.20 25.75 12.92
N LEU A 434 40.50 27.02 12.61
CA LEU A 434 41.85 27.50 12.30
C LEU A 434 42.78 27.49 13.54
N GLY A 435 43.14 26.30 13.98
CA GLY A 435 44.21 26.06 14.94
C GLY A 435 45.43 25.49 14.23
N THR A 436 46.40 26.35 13.91
CA THR A 436 47.82 26.05 13.62
C THR A 436 48.29 25.63 12.22
N ALA A 437 47.44 25.30 11.25
CA ALA A 437 47.92 24.73 9.96
C ALA A 437 48.19 25.71 8.79
N GLN A 438 47.92 27.02 8.91
CA GLN A 438 47.97 27.96 7.78
C GLN A 438 48.51 29.35 8.14
N ALA A 439 49.75 29.45 8.62
CA ALA A 439 50.45 30.75 8.60
C ALA A 439 50.76 31.23 7.16
N ASP A 440 50.75 30.33 6.18
CA ASP A 440 51.24 30.59 4.81
C ASP A 440 50.16 30.55 3.71
N LEU A 441 48.87 30.38 4.04
CA LEU A 441 47.83 30.39 3.01
C LEU A 441 47.50 31.83 2.59
N LYS A 442 48.15 32.32 1.52
CA LYS A 442 47.78 33.59 0.88
C LYS A 442 46.55 33.39 0.01
N LEU A 443 45.42 33.93 0.46
CA LEU A 443 44.21 34.07 -0.34
C LEU A 443 44.49 35.02 -1.52
N GLY A 444 44.05 34.65 -2.71
CA GLY A 444 44.05 35.52 -3.87
C GLY A 444 43.02 36.64 -3.77
N GLU A 445 43.09 37.62 -4.67
CA GLU A 445 42.11 38.69 -4.75
C GLU A 445 40.72 38.14 -5.09
N GLY A 446 39.72 38.46 -4.27
CA GLY A 446 38.34 37.95 -4.39
C GLY A 446 38.08 36.59 -3.73
N GLU A 447 39.05 36.05 -2.99
CA GLU A 447 38.91 34.80 -2.25
C GLU A 447 38.55 35.05 -0.78
N PHE A 448 37.60 34.27 -0.24
CA PHE A 448 37.19 34.32 1.15
C PHE A 448 37.17 32.92 1.75
N LEU A 449 37.57 32.82 3.01
CA LEU A 449 37.54 31.59 3.78
C LEU A 449 36.24 31.52 4.58
N VAL A 450 35.48 30.45 4.36
CA VAL A 450 34.32 30.13 5.20
C VAL A 450 34.75 29.08 6.21
N ASP A 451 34.92 29.51 7.46
CA ASP A 451 35.15 28.63 8.59
C ASP A 451 33.83 27.93 8.99
N GLU A 452 33.92 26.72 9.52
CA GLU A 452 32.78 25.89 9.94
C GLU A 452 31.68 25.71 8.87
N PHE A 453 32.05 25.67 7.58
CA PHE A 453 31.05 25.49 6.52
C PHE A 453 30.41 24.09 6.59
N THR A 454 29.11 24.04 6.93
CA THR A 454 28.31 22.80 6.97
C THR A 454 27.42 22.62 5.74
N GLY A 455 27.70 23.33 4.64
CA GLY A 455 26.90 23.30 3.42
C GLY A 455 27.43 22.33 2.36
N THR A 456 26.70 22.24 1.25
CA THR A 456 27.09 21.45 0.07
C THR A 456 27.23 22.38 -1.14
N CYS A 457 28.35 22.32 -1.85
CA CYS A 457 28.56 23.10 -3.05
C CYS A 457 27.97 22.38 -4.28
N LEU A 458 27.11 23.08 -5.04
CA LEU A 458 26.52 22.60 -6.30
C LEU A 458 27.04 23.47 -7.46
N GLY A 459 27.65 22.88 -8.50
CA GLY A 459 28.12 23.68 -9.64
C GLY A 459 28.88 22.92 -10.73
N HIS A 460 28.89 23.44 -11.96
CA HIS A 460 29.57 22.81 -13.09
C HIS A 460 31.08 23.02 -12.99
N PHE A 461 31.77 22.10 -12.31
CA PHE A 461 33.21 22.17 -12.09
C PHE A 461 33.98 21.75 -13.34
N THR A 462 34.40 22.72 -14.15
CA THR A 462 35.40 22.48 -15.20
C THR A 462 36.81 22.56 -14.59
N LYS A 463 37.81 21.98 -15.25
CA LYS A 463 39.23 22.12 -14.85
C LYS A 463 39.74 23.57 -14.86
N GLN A 464 38.95 24.52 -15.39
CA GLN A 464 39.27 25.94 -15.36
C GLN A 464 38.65 26.59 -14.13
N ARG A 465 39.48 27.27 -13.33
CA ARG A 465 39.05 28.12 -12.22
C ARG A 465 38.03 29.13 -12.73
N ARG A 466 36.76 28.98 -12.35
CA ARG A 466 35.71 29.98 -12.57
C ARG A 466 35.39 30.63 -11.24
N ILE A 467 35.68 31.93 -11.13
CA ILE A 467 35.23 32.76 -10.01
C ILE A 467 33.73 32.97 -10.22
N HIS A 468 32.90 32.19 -9.52
CA HIS A 468 31.45 32.18 -9.74
C HIS A 468 30.68 33.16 -8.84
N ALA A 469 31.31 33.69 -7.78
CA ALA A 469 30.70 34.68 -6.90
C ALA A 469 31.72 35.77 -6.58
N SER A 470 31.47 36.99 -7.07
CA SER A 470 32.17 38.21 -6.63
C SER A 470 31.57 38.81 -5.35
N THR A 471 30.39 38.32 -4.95
CA THR A 471 29.63 38.79 -3.78
C THR A 471 28.88 37.60 -3.19
N LEU A 472 29.30 37.12 -2.04
CA LEU A 472 28.51 36.19 -1.22
C LEU A 472 27.85 37.04 -0.14
N GLU A 473 26.56 37.33 -0.27
CA GLU A 473 25.79 37.94 0.83
C GLU A 473 25.58 36.87 1.91
N VAL A 474 26.40 36.93 2.96
CA VAL A 474 26.18 36.14 4.16
C VAL A 474 25.04 36.81 4.93
N ILE A 475 23.82 36.30 4.78
CA ILE A 475 22.71 36.71 5.63
C ILE A 475 22.91 36.03 6.99
N THR A 476 23.52 36.74 7.93
CA THR A 476 23.57 36.31 9.33
C THR A 476 22.18 36.54 9.95
N SER A 477 21.44 35.48 10.24
CA SER A 477 20.26 35.56 11.12
C SER A 477 20.75 35.83 12.54
N ALA A 478 20.42 37.00 13.07
CA ALA A 478 20.68 37.38 14.46
C ALA A 478 19.85 36.56 15.46
#